data_AF-A0A946VVW1-F1
#
_entry.id   AF-A0A946VVW1-F1
#
_cell.length_a   1.000
_cell.length_b   1.000
_cell.length_c   1.000
_cell.angle_alpha   90.00
_cell.angle_beta   90.00
_cell.angle_gamma   90.00
#
_symmetry.space_group_name_H-M   'P 1'
#
loop_
_entity.id
_entity.type
_entity.pdbx_description
1 polymer ?
#
loop_
_entity_poly.entity_id
_entity_poly.type
_entity_poly.pdbx_seq_one_letter_code
_entity_poly.pdbx_strand_id
1 'polypeptide(L)'
;MKNFKKRLFRLSLVTGLPVLAISNVSATEPCDDFGECKVLIEINSSDGDIGFHFLMDGDDLNMARIFDAEGRKVFEDQAKGPLKEQKLTETFAESAEPLCWSDPEADEDEEIVYLEEFLERWPAGYYLFEGHSDGGEKSFGATMLTYHLPAAPAEVDFDGTVISWEAGVDLGNCANNEAGHENNVLGDLIADGIIPDPANVDVASWEVVMEPDVEDGDPVGALKYTIRVDGRISPMEVSVPSEYLASLPTDTPVKIEVGAIGVDDNATFTEEDGFCVNVGEGCEED
;
A
#
# COMPACT_ATOMS: atom_id res chain seq x y z
N MET A 1 8.89 37.78 36.56
CA MET A 1 8.87 36.32 36.86
C MET A 1 7.52 35.80 36.38
N LYS A 2 7.45 35.33 35.12
CA LYS A 2 6.24 34.68 34.57
C LYS A 2 6.58 33.20 34.40
N ASN A 3 5.78 32.36 35.04
CA ASN A 3 5.95 30.91 35.11
C ASN A 3 5.73 30.28 33.72
N PHE A 4 6.75 29.59 33.23
CA PHE A 4 6.68 28.72 32.06
C PHE A 4 6.07 27.38 32.52
N LYS A 5 4.78 27.16 32.25
CA LYS A 5 4.22 25.80 32.28
C LYS A 5 4.59 25.16 30.94
N LYS A 6 5.55 24.23 30.95
CA LYS A 6 5.76 23.29 29.85
C LYS A 6 4.51 22.42 29.76
N ARG A 7 3.70 22.58 28.72
CA ARG A 7 2.81 21.51 28.24
C ARG A 7 3.72 20.58 27.44
N LEU A 8 3.84 19.33 27.88
CA LEU A 8 4.26 18.23 27.02
C LEU A 8 3.19 18.13 25.94
N PHE A 9 3.54 18.48 24.70
CA PHE A 9 2.82 17.98 23.54
C PHE A 9 3.37 16.57 23.33
N ARG A 10 2.53 15.54 23.49
CA ARG A 10 2.77 14.24 22.86
C ARG A 10 2.57 14.51 21.37
N LEU A 11 3.67 14.60 20.64
CA LEU A 11 3.67 14.50 19.19
C LEU A 11 3.85 13.01 18.94
N SER A 12 2.76 12.26 18.89
CA SER A 12 2.80 10.94 18.25
C SER A 12 2.81 11.25 16.76
N LEU A 13 4.01 11.38 16.21
CA LEU A 13 4.19 11.29 14.77
C LEU A 13 3.99 9.80 14.48
N VAL A 14 2.74 9.38 14.29
CA VAL A 14 2.43 8.07 13.72
C VAL A 14 2.76 8.25 12.25
N THR A 15 4.03 8.10 11.89
CA THR A 15 4.36 7.75 10.52
C THR A 15 3.85 6.33 10.37
N GLY A 16 2.60 6.19 9.95
CA GLY A 16 2.15 4.97 9.29
C GLY A 16 3.07 4.80 8.11
N LEU A 17 4.14 4.02 8.26
CA LEU A 17 4.66 3.33 7.10
C LEU A 17 3.53 2.36 6.74
N PRO A 18 2.93 2.40 5.54
CA PRO A 18 2.21 1.24 5.09
C PRO A 18 3.23 0.10 5.18
N VAL A 19 2.88 -0.83 6.05
CA VAL A 19 3.71 -2.00 6.26
C VAL A 19 3.59 -2.73 4.96
N LEU A 20 4.63 -2.66 4.13
CA LEU A 20 4.88 -3.61 3.08
C LEU A 20 4.83 -5.00 3.72
N ALA A 21 3.64 -5.57 3.76
CA ALA A 21 3.46 -6.99 3.84
C ALA A 21 4.27 -7.48 2.65
N ILE A 22 5.39 -8.16 2.95
CA ILE A 22 6.19 -8.87 1.96
C ILE A 22 5.17 -9.75 1.27
N SER A 23 4.73 -9.28 0.11
CA SER A 23 3.57 -9.83 -0.51
C SER A 23 3.98 -11.27 -0.76
N ASN A 24 3.16 -12.23 -0.34
CA ASN A 24 3.19 -13.52 -1.00
C ASN A 24 2.61 -13.23 -2.39
N VAL A 25 3.41 -12.53 -3.21
CA VAL A 25 3.20 -12.31 -4.61
C VAL A 25 3.08 -13.73 -5.13
N SER A 26 1.87 -14.11 -5.52
CA SER A 26 1.73 -15.21 -6.44
C SER A 26 2.57 -14.80 -7.63
N ALA A 27 3.78 -15.36 -7.76
CA ALA A 27 4.73 -14.99 -8.80
C ALA A 27 3.96 -14.78 -10.09
N THR A 28 3.92 -13.53 -10.56
CA THR A 28 3.23 -13.25 -11.81
C THR A 28 3.92 -14.00 -12.95
N GLU A 29 3.22 -14.21 -14.06
CA GLU A 29 3.84 -14.90 -15.20
C GLU A 29 5.10 -14.15 -15.65
N PRO A 30 6.17 -14.86 -16.08
CA PRO A 30 7.38 -14.23 -16.60
C PRO A 30 7.06 -13.12 -17.60
N CYS A 31 7.60 -11.93 -17.37
CA CYS A 31 7.48 -10.78 -18.27
C CYS A 31 8.64 -10.80 -19.27
N ASP A 32 8.50 -11.66 -20.29
CA ASP A 32 9.52 -11.89 -21.32
C ASP A 32 10.83 -12.46 -20.75
N ASP A 33 11.93 -11.70 -20.75
CA ASP A 33 13.25 -12.16 -20.31
C ASP A 33 13.42 -12.11 -18.78
N PHE A 34 12.44 -11.57 -18.06
CA PHE A 34 12.42 -11.42 -16.61
C PHE A 34 11.47 -12.44 -15.96
N GLY A 35 11.82 -12.89 -14.75
CA GLY A 35 10.97 -13.76 -13.94
C GLY A 35 9.69 -13.07 -13.50
N GLU A 36 9.77 -11.77 -13.21
CA GLU A 36 8.64 -10.93 -12.82
C GLU A 36 8.91 -9.44 -13.13
N CYS A 37 7.86 -8.73 -13.56
CA CYS A 37 7.86 -7.27 -13.76
C CYS A 37 6.53 -6.76 -13.26
N LYS A 38 6.58 -5.85 -12.30
CA LYS A 38 5.39 -5.27 -11.70
C LYS A 38 5.52 -3.77 -11.62
N VAL A 39 4.43 -3.08 -11.93
CA VAL A 39 4.18 -1.69 -11.60
C VAL A 39 2.74 -1.62 -11.11
N LEU A 40 2.48 -0.95 -9.99
CA LEU A 40 1.14 -0.83 -9.44
C LEU A 40 0.98 0.49 -8.69
N ILE A 41 -0.27 0.88 -8.51
CA ILE A 41 -0.69 1.96 -7.63
C ILE A 41 -1.31 1.33 -6.38
N GLU A 42 -0.87 1.82 -5.23
CA GLU A 42 -1.44 1.50 -3.92
C GLU A 42 -2.02 2.78 -3.31
N ILE A 43 -3.16 2.66 -2.65
CA ILE A 43 -3.82 3.76 -1.93
C ILE A 43 -4.07 3.29 -0.50
N ASN A 44 -3.57 4.00 0.50
CA ASN A 44 -4.10 3.91 1.85
C ASN A 44 -5.28 4.88 1.96
N SER A 45 -6.49 4.33 1.97
CA SER A 45 -7.72 5.11 1.94
C SER A 45 -8.02 5.82 3.26
N SER A 46 -7.54 5.26 4.39
CA SER A 46 -7.73 5.82 5.74
C SER A 46 -6.75 6.94 6.00
N ASP A 47 -5.46 6.72 5.73
CA ASP A 47 -4.43 7.77 5.89
C ASP A 47 -4.47 8.79 4.74
N GLY A 48 -5.04 8.37 3.60
CA GLY A 48 -5.19 9.19 2.41
C GLY A 48 -3.83 9.51 1.80
N ASP A 49 -3.02 8.50 1.60
CA ASP A 49 -1.79 8.58 0.80
C ASP A 49 -1.89 7.68 -0.44
N ILE A 50 -0.94 7.87 -1.36
CA ILE A 50 -0.93 7.16 -2.63
C ILE A 50 0.51 6.86 -3.10
N GLY A 51 0.76 5.59 -3.44
CA GLY A 51 2.08 5.06 -3.75
C GLY A 51 2.19 4.45 -5.15
N PHE A 52 3.38 4.56 -5.74
CA PHE A 52 3.77 3.82 -6.95
C PHE A 52 4.82 2.79 -6.58
N HIS A 53 4.53 1.51 -6.83
CA HIS A 53 5.40 0.40 -6.46
C HIS A 53 5.85 -0.31 -7.72
N PHE A 54 7.08 -0.84 -7.70
CA PHE A 54 7.55 -1.71 -8.77
C PHE A 54 8.38 -2.87 -8.23
N LEU A 55 8.31 -3.98 -8.96
CA LEU A 55 9.15 -5.15 -8.76
C LEU A 55 9.78 -5.54 -10.08
N MET A 56 11.03 -5.98 -10.01
CA MET A 56 11.72 -6.57 -11.14
C MET A 56 12.58 -7.73 -10.64
N ASP A 57 12.32 -8.93 -11.17
CA ASP A 57 13.10 -10.14 -10.94
C ASP A 57 13.74 -10.59 -12.25
N GLY A 58 15.07 -10.52 -12.32
CA GLY A 58 15.82 -10.86 -13.52
C GLY A 58 17.19 -11.47 -13.20
N ASP A 59 17.66 -12.34 -14.09
CA ASP A 59 18.87 -13.12 -13.84
C ASP A 59 20.16 -12.30 -14.05
N ASP A 60 21.05 -12.35 -13.06
CA ASP A 60 22.45 -11.92 -13.15
C ASP A 60 22.67 -10.47 -13.67
N LEU A 61 21.86 -9.52 -13.17
CA LEU A 61 21.87 -8.12 -13.60
C LEU A 61 23.02 -7.31 -12.97
N ASN A 62 23.68 -6.48 -13.77
CA ASN A 62 24.57 -5.41 -13.29
C ASN A 62 23.88 -4.05 -13.21
N MET A 63 22.78 -3.89 -13.92
CA MET A 63 22.02 -2.65 -14.06
C MET A 63 20.63 -3.00 -14.55
N ALA A 64 19.65 -2.31 -13.99
CA ALA A 64 18.30 -2.31 -14.47
C ALA A 64 17.75 -0.89 -14.64
N ARG A 65 16.79 -0.76 -15.54
CA ARG A 65 16.07 0.48 -15.82
C ARG A 65 14.61 0.22 -16.03
N ILE A 66 13.79 1.20 -15.66
CA ILE A 66 12.37 1.23 -15.97
C ILE A 66 12.07 2.50 -16.75
N PHE A 67 11.31 2.35 -17.83
CA PHE A 67 10.76 3.43 -18.62
C PHE A 67 9.24 3.42 -18.51
N ASP A 68 8.63 4.58 -18.31
CA ASP A 68 7.17 4.70 -18.26
C ASP A 68 6.51 4.58 -19.63
N ALA A 69 5.17 4.65 -19.65
CA ALA A 69 4.35 4.57 -20.85
C ALA A 69 4.68 5.64 -21.92
N GLU A 70 5.32 6.75 -21.52
CA GLU A 70 5.76 7.82 -22.41
C GLU A 70 7.22 7.67 -22.85
N GLY A 71 7.90 6.62 -22.39
CA GLY A 71 9.30 6.33 -22.67
C GLY A 71 10.29 7.14 -21.84
N ARG A 72 9.85 7.80 -20.75
CA ARG A 72 10.72 8.52 -19.82
C ARG A 72 11.32 7.52 -18.83
N LYS A 73 12.62 7.62 -18.56
CA LYS A 73 13.28 6.76 -17.58
C LYS A 73 12.90 7.20 -16.16
N VAL A 74 12.19 6.35 -15.43
CA VAL A 74 11.70 6.63 -14.07
C VAL A 74 12.56 5.99 -12.99
N PHE A 75 13.33 4.94 -13.34
CA PHE A 75 14.21 4.26 -12.40
C PHE A 75 15.49 3.76 -13.06
N GLU A 76 16.59 3.73 -12.30
CA GLU A 76 17.84 3.04 -12.66
C GLU A 76 18.58 2.60 -11.40
N ASP A 77 18.90 1.31 -11.32
CA ASP A 77 19.87 0.79 -10.37
C ASP A 77 21.16 0.35 -11.06
N GLN A 78 22.24 0.24 -10.30
CA GLN A 78 23.50 -0.24 -10.83
C GLN A 78 24.33 -0.90 -9.73
N ALA A 79 24.62 -2.19 -9.92
CA ALA A 79 25.54 -2.94 -9.08
C ALA A 79 26.96 -2.36 -9.16
N LYS A 80 27.60 -2.16 -8.00
CA LYS A 80 28.95 -1.61 -7.88
C LYS A 80 29.81 -2.49 -6.99
N GLY A 81 31.13 -2.44 -7.20
CA GLY A 81 32.10 -3.18 -6.39
C GLY A 81 31.85 -4.70 -6.40
N PRO A 82 31.96 -5.39 -5.24
CA PRO A 82 31.71 -6.82 -5.15
C PRO A 82 30.29 -7.24 -5.56
N LEU A 83 29.28 -6.39 -5.35
CA LEU A 83 27.91 -6.69 -5.79
C LEU A 83 27.81 -6.76 -7.32
N LYS A 84 28.64 -5.99 -8.04
CA LYS A 84 28.73 -6.15 -9.50
C LYS A 84 29.26 -7.52 -9.88
N GLU A 85 30.14 -8.14 -9.10
CA GLU A 85 30.63 -9.49 -9.39
C GLU A 85 29.57 -10.56 -9.04
N GLN A 86 28.76 -10.30 -8.01
CA GLN A 86 27.72 -11.20 -7.51
C GLN A 86 26.37 -11.10 -8.24
N LYS A 87 26.12 -9.96 -8.89
CA LYS A 87 24.89 -9.59 -9.61
C LYS A 87 23.69 -9.28 -8.73
N LEU A 88 22.79 -8.48 -9.28
CA LEU A 88 21.43 -8.26 -8.79
C LEU A 88 20.54 -9.34 -9.40
N THR A 89 19.61 -9.83 -8.60
CA THR A 89 18.56 -10.76 -9.06
C THR A 89 17.18 -10.12 -8.95
N GLU A 90 16.96 -9.31 -7.92
CA GLU A 90 15.66 -8.70 -7.67
C GLU A 90 15.84 -7.27 -7.16
N THR A 91 14.98 -6.38 -7.64
CA THR A 91 14.81 -5.03 -7.11
C THR A 91 13.32 -4.78 -6.88
N PHE A 92 13.00 -4.41 -5.65
CA PHE A 92 11.68 -3.93 -5.25
C PHE A 92 11.85 -2.54 -4.62
N ALA A 93 10.99 -1.60 -5.00
CA ALA A 93 10.90 -0.30 -4.36
C ALA A 93 9.51 0.33 -4.52
N GLU A 94 9.24 1.25 -3.61
CA GLU A 94 8.07 2.11 -3.56
C GLU A 94 8.49 3.58 -3.69
N SER A 95 7.62 4.42 -4.23
CA SER A 95 7.76 5.87 -4.13
C SER A 95 7.53 6.32 -2.70
N ALA A 96 7.95 7.54 -2.36
CA ALA A 96 7.32 8.21 -1.21
C ALA A 96 5.82 8.38 -1.49
N GLU A 97 5.01 8.34 -0.44
CA GLU A 97 3.55 8.33 -0.53
C GLU A 97 3.03 9.67 -0.02
N PRO A 98 2.86 10.67 -0.91
CA PRO A 98 2.29 11.94 -0.52
C PRO A 98 0.83 11.76 -0.12
N LEU A 99 0.34 12.69 0.71
CA LEU A 99 -1.09 12.79 0.96
C LEU A 99 -1.82 13.08 -0.37
N CYS A 100 -2.94 12.40 -0.59
CA CYS A 100 -3.82 12.60 -1.73
C CYS A 100 -5.04 13.48 -1.39
N TRP A 101 -5.10 13.99 -0.15
CA TRP A 101 -6.20 14.81 0.37
C TRP A 101 -5.70 15.90 1.32
N SER A 102 -6.56 16.90 1.56
CA SER A 102 -6.26 17.98 2.51
C SER A 102 -6.56 17.55 3.95
N ASP A 103 -5.68 16.75 4.55
CA ASP A 103 -5.80 16.40 5.98
C ASP A 103 -5.68 17.66 6.85
N PRO A 104 -6.71 18.01 7.65
CA PRO A 104 -6.65 19.15 8.55
C PRO A 104 -5.61 19.03 9.68
N GLU A 105 -5.14 17.82 9.99
CA GLU A 105 -4.16 17.54 11.04
C GLU A 105 -2.72 17.43 10.50
N ALA A 106 -2.54 17.41 9.17
CA ALA A 106 -1.21 17.38 8.55
C ALA A 106 -0.43 18.69 8.76
N ASP A 107 0.90 18.58 8.76
CA ASP A 107 1.81 19.72 8.86
C ASP A 107 1.66 20.66 7.64
N GLU A 108 1.83 21.97 7.84
CA GLU A 108 1.62 22.99 6.78
C GLU A 108 2.57 22.82 5.57
N ASP A 109 3.67 22.08 5.72
CA ASP A 109 4.65 21.78 4.69
C ASP A 109 4.52 20.38 4.06
N GLU A 110 3.50 19.61 4.44
CA GLU A 110 3.22 18.30 3.85
C GLU A 110 2.89 18.42 2.35
N GLU A 111 3.47 17.54 1.53
CA GLU A 111 3.21 17.53 0.09
C GLU A 111 1.87 16.86 -0.17
N ILE A 112 0.92 17.61 -0.76
CA ILE A 112 -0.34 17.04 -1.23
C ILE A 112 -0.26 16.83 -2.74
N VAL A 113 -0.40 15.59 -3.17
CA VAL A 113 -0.51 15.18 -4.57
C VAL A 113 -1.85 14.48 -4.75
N TYR A 114 -2.86 15.26 -5.17
CA TYR A 114 -4.20 14.74 -5.40
C TYR A 114 -4.21 13.65 -6.49
N LEU A 115 -5.24 12.81 -6.46
CA LEU A 115 -5.38 11.66 -7.35
C LEU A 115 -5.12 12.00 -8.83
N GLU A 116 -5.73 13.06 -9.36
CA GLU A 116 -5.51 13.47 -10.76
C GLU A 116 -4.04 13.77 -11.06
N GLU A 117 -3.35 14.54 -10.20
CA GLU A 117 -1.93 14.84 -10.37
C GLU A 117 -1.07 13.58 -10.26
N PHE A 118 -1.41 12.67 -9.34
CA PHE A 118 -0.70 11.41 -9.19
C PHE A 118 -0.82 10.54 -10.45
N LEU A 119 -2.03 10.42 -11.01
CA LEU A 119 -2.27 9.68 -12.26
C LEU A 119 -1.52 10.34 -13.43
N GLU A 120 -1.50 11.68 -13.53
CA GLU A 120 -0.68 12.37 -14.55
C GLU A 120 0.82 12.13 -14.40
N ARG A 121 1.32 12.02 -13.15
CA ARG A 121 2.72 11.71 -12.85
C ARG A 121 3.08 10.28 -13.28
N TRP A 122 2.15 9.34 -13.11
CA TRP A 122 2.29 7.92 -13.44
C TRP A 122 1.30 7.49 -14.54
N PRO A 123 1.61 7.79 -15.81
CA PRO A 123 0.68 7.54 -16.92
C PRO A 123 0.42 6.05 -17.12
N ALA A 124 -0.86 5.67 -17.21
CA ALA A 124 -1.26 4.31 -17.57
C ALA A 124 -0.68 3.90 -18.94
N GLY A 125 -0.31 2.63 -19.08
CA GLY A 125 0.31 2.09 -20.28
C GLY A 125 1.41 1.09 -19.98
N TYR A 126 2.15 0.71 -21.02
CA TYR A 126 3.25 -0.25 -20.87
C TYR A 126 4.50 0.39 -20.28
N TYR A 127 4.94 -0.12 -19.16
CA TYR A 127 6.23 0.18 -18.56
C TYR A 127 7.25 -0.85 -19.06
N LEU A 128 8.41 -0.37 -19.52
CA LEU A 128 9.46 -1.20 -20.09
C LEU A 128 10.61 -1.38 -19.12
N PHE A 129 11.00 -2.63 -18.90
CA PHE A 129 12.10 -3.04 -18.06
C PHE A 129 13.28 -3.42 -18.95
N GLU A 130 14.46 -2.83 -18.67
CA GLU A 130 15.70 -3.12 -19.39
C GLU A 130 16.78 -3.56 -18.40
N GLY A 131 17.20 -4.81 -18.50
CA GLY A 131 18.26 -5.42 -17.71
C GLY A 131 19.55 -5.54 -18.51
N HIS A 132 20.70 -5.41 -17.84
CA HIS A 132 22.01 -5.62 -18.46
C HIS A 132 22.87 -6.56 -17.61
N SER A 133 23.32 -7.66 -18.20
CA SER A 133 24.20 -8.64 -17.54
C SER A 133 25.69 -8.36 -17.81
N ASP A 134 26.56 -9.29 -17.39
CA ASP A 134 27.98 -9.25 -17.76
C ASP A 134 28.20 -9.57 -19.25
N GLY A 135 29.02 -8.76 -19.92
CA GLY A 135 29.28 -8.93 -21.35
C GLY A 135 28.36 -8.12 -22.27
N GLY A 136 27.39 -7.38 -21.70
CA GLY A 136 26.54 -6.44 -22.43
C GLY A 136 25.32 -7.07 -23.10
N GLU A 137 24.98 -8.30 -22.73
CA GLU A 137 23.68 -8.89 -23.04
C GLU A 137 22.57 -8.10 -22.32
N LYS A 138 21.44 -7.98 -23.00
CA LYS A 138 20.29 -7.21 -22.55
C LYS A 138 19.09 -8.13 -22.39
N SER A 139 18.35 -7.91 -21.32
CA SER A 139 17.04 -8.52 -21.07
C SER A 139 15.99 -7.43 -21.17
N PHE A 140 14.82 -7.78 -21.72
CA PHE A 140 13.68 -6.89 -21.81
C PHE A 140 12.45 -7.53 -21.20
N GLY A 141 11.64 -6.71 -20.54
CA GLY A 141 10.32 -7.08 -20.04
C GLY A 141 9.37 -5.90 -20.15
N ALA A 142 8.08 -6.18 -20.11
CA ALA A 142 7.06 -5.15 -20.09
C ALA A 142 5.89 -5.56 -19.21
N THR A 143 5.31 -4.60 -18.50
CA THR A 143 4.04 -4.78 -17.78
C THR A 143 3.15 -3.57 -17.98
N MET A 144 1.84 -3.78 -17.86
CA MET A 144 0.83 -2.74 -18.06
C MET A 144 0.45 -2.13 -16.71
N LEU A 145 0.60 -0.82 -16.58
CA LEU A 145 -0.07 -0.07 -15.52
C LEU A 145 -1.48 0.30 -15.99
N THR A 146 -2.51 -0.11 -15.24
CA THR A 146 -3.89 0.35 -15.42
C THR A 146 -4.28 1.31 -14.30
N TYR A 147 -5.40 2.01 -14.47
CA TYR A 147 -6.04 2.74 -13.37
C TYR A 147 -7.26 2.00 -12.83
N HIS A 148 -7.26 0.68 -12.90
CA HIS A 148 -8.28 -0.15 -12.26
C HIS A 148 -8.01 -0.18 -10.76
N LEU A 149 -8.43 0.87 -10.06
CA LEU A 149 -8.29 1.03 -8.61
C LEU A 149 -9.56 0.44 -7.95
N PRO A 150 -9.47 -0.67 -7.20
CA PRO A 150 -10.63 -1.22 -6.50
C PRO A 150 -11.10 -0.25 -5.40
N ALA A 151 -12.40 -0.26 -5.11
CA ALA A 151 -12.92 0.52 -3.98
C ALA A 151 -12.27 0.07 -2.67
N ALA A 152 -12.00 1.05 -1.80
CA ALA A 152 -11.57 0.83 -0.43
C ALA A 152 -12.53 -0.13 0.29
N PRO A 153 -12.06 -1.12 1.06
CA PRO A 153 -12.93 -1.85 1.96
C PRO A 153 -13.67 -0.91 2.93
N ALA A 154 -14.84 -1.33 3.41
CA ALA A 154 -15.66 -0.54 4.32
C ALA A 154 -16.00 -1.35 5.57
N GLU A 155 -16.37 -0.68 6.65
CA GLU A 155 -16.90 -1.30 7.87
C GLU A 155 -15.99 -2.44 8.41
N VAL A 156 -14.67 -2.20 8.43
CA VAL A 156 -13.71 -3.14 9.01
C VAL A 156 -13.98 -3.27 10.50
N ASP A 157 -14.18 -4.49 10.98
CA ASP A 157 -14.56 -4.77 12.37
C ASP A 157 -13.86 -6.05 12.87
N PHE A 158 -13.79 -6.19 14.20
CA PHE A 158 -13.20 -7.34 14.87
C PHE A 158 -13.93 -7.70 16.17
N ASP A 159 -14.45 -8.93 16.23
CA ASP A 159 -15.25 -9.41 17.36
C ASP A 159 -14.43 -10.06 18.49
N GLY A 160 -13.10 -10.02 18.39
CA GLY A 160 -12.17 -10.73 19.27
C GLY A 160 -11.61 -12.03 18.69
N THR A 161 -12.20 -12.57 17.62
CA THR A 161 -11.74 -13.80 16.94
C THR A 161 -11.86 -13.77 15.42
N VAL A 162 -12.76 -12.96 14.89
CA VAL A 162 -13.05 -12.84 13.45
C VAL A 162 -12.89 -11.39 13.05
N ILE A 163 -12.14 -11.17 11.96
CA ILE A 163 -12.07 -9.89 11.26
C ILE A 163 -13.10 -9.94 10.13
N SER A 164 -13.96 -8.93 10.03
CA SER A 164 -14.96 -8.79 8.97
C SER A 164 -14.88 -7.43 8.31
N TRP A 165 -15.33 -7.35 7.07
CA TRP A 165 -15.41 -6.11 6.30
C TRP A 165 -16.56 -6.19 5.28
N GLU A 166 -16.89 -5.05 4.69
CA GLU A 166 -17.79 -4.91 3.55
C GLU A 166 -17.02 -4.36 2.34
N ALA A 167 -17.59 -4.54 1.14
CA ALA A 167 -17.07 -3.85 -0.04
C ALA A 167 -17.44 -2.36 0.03
N GLY A 168 -16.48 -1.47 -0.18
CA GLY A 168 -16.77 -0.04 -0.28
C GLY A 168 -17.20 0.40 -1.68
N VAL A 169 -17.19 1.72 -1.88
CA VAL A 169 -17.77 2.36 -3.07
C VAL A 169 -16.89 3.43 -3.72
N ASP A 170 -15.79 3.83 -3.08
CA ASP A 170 -14.87 4.86 -3.56
C ASP A 170 -13.44 4.57 -3.07
N LEU A 171 -12.53 5.53 -3.21
CA LEU A 171 -11.11 5.43 -2.83
C LEU A 171 -10.83 6.09 -1.47
N GLY A 172 -11.83 6.20 -0.59
CA GLY A 172 -11.74 6.83 0.73
C GLY A 172 -11.29 8.28 0.67
N ASN A 173 -10.29 8.66 1.47
CA ASN A 173 -9.81 10.04 1.53
C ASN A 173 -9.27 10.55 0.19
N CYS A 174 -8.67 9.68 -0.64
CA CYS A 174 -8.21 10.03 -1.99
C CYS A 174 -9.34 10.29 -3.00
N ALA A 175 -10.58 9.94 -2.67
CA ALA A 175 -11.74 10.26 -3.51
C ALA A 175 -12.26 11.69 -3.29
N ASN A 176 -11.89 12.32 -2.17
CA ASN A 176 -12.45 13.58 -1.74
C ASN A 176 -11.69 14.78 -2.32
N ASN A 177 -12.42 15.88 -2.50
CA ASN A 177 -11.88 17.09 -3.12
C ASN A 177 -10.91 17.83 -2.21
N GLU A 178 -9.99 18.58 -2.83
CA GLU A 178 -9.27 19.65 -2.15
C GLU A 178 -10.23 20.56 -1.36
N ALA A 179 -9.76 21.11 -0.24
CA ALA A 179 -10.43 22.21 0.43
C ALA A 179 -10.51 23.46 -0.49
N GLY A 180 -11.56 23.54 -1.32
CA GLY A 180 -11.81 24.66 -2.23
C GLY A 180 -12.20 24.29 -3.66
N HIS A 181 -12.14 23.01 -4.03
CA HIS A 181 -12.62 22.54 -5.33
C HIS A 181 -14.13 22.23 -5.29
N GLU A 182 -14.91 22.96 -6.11
CA GLU A 182 -16.38 22.80 -6.20
C GLU A 182 -16.81 21.46 -6.83
N ASN A 183 -15.89 20.72 -7.46
CA ASN A 183 -16.18 19.54 -8.26
C ASN A 183 -15.64 18.25 -7.61
N ASN A 184 -16.45 17.18 -7.66
CA ASN A 184 -16.09 15.82 -7.27
C ASN A 184 -14.99 15.26 -8.20
N VAL A 185 -13.72 15.31 -7.76
CA VAL A 185 -12.56 14.89 -8.57
C VAL A 185 -12.72 13.45 -9.04
N LEU A 186 -13.09 12.52 -8.16
CA LEU A 186 -13.34 11.13 -8.52
C LEU A 186 -14.46 11.03 -9.58
N GLY A 187 -15.55 11.78 -9.37
CA GLY A 187 -16.67 11.83 -10.30
C GLY A 187 -16.29 12.35 -11.69
N ASP A 188 -15.43 13.36 -11.76
CA ASP A 188 -14.93 13.92 -13.02
C ASP A 188 -14.02 12.91 -13.74
N LEU A 189 -13.08 12.26 -13.03
CA LEU A 189 -12.21 11.22 -13.59
C LEU A 189 -13.00 10.04 -14.16
N ILE A 190 -14.06 9.61 -13.48
CA ILE A 190 -14.97 8.56 -13.95
C ILE A 190 -15.77 9.06 -15.17
N ALA A 191 -16.32 10.28 -15.11
CA ALA A 191 -17.14 10.83 -16.19
C ALA A 191 -16.34 11.05 -17.49
N ASP A 192 -15.08 11.44 -17.37
CA ASP A 192 -14.14 11.61 -18.48
C ASP A 192 -13.54 10.27 -18.95
N GLY A 193 -13.80 9.17 -18.22
CA GLY A 193 -13.35 7.83 -18.56
C GLY A 193 -11.85 7.63 -18.39
N ILE A 194 -11.21 8.42 -17.52
CA ILE A 194 -9.80 8.26 -17.14
C ILE A 194 -9.63 7.02 -16.28
N ILE A 195 -10.55 6.81 -15.33
CA ILE A 195 -10.61 5.62 -14.49
C ILE A 195 -12.01 4.98 -14.59
N PRO A 196 -12.16 3.67 -14.39
CA PRO A 196 -13.47 3.08 -14.12
C PRO A 196 -13.99 3.54 -12.75
N ASP A 197 -15.29 3.37 -12.53
CA ASP A 197 -15.89 3.51 -11.20
C ASP A 197 -15.29 2.44 -10.25
N PRO A 198 -14.63 2.83 -9.13
CA PRO A 198 -13.97 1.91 -8.21
C PRO A 198 -14.89 0.80 -7.68
N ALA A 199 -16.18 1.09 -7.48
CA ALA A 199 -17.17 0.12 -7.04
C ALA A 199 -17.43 -1.01 -8.06
N ASN A 200 -17.01 -0.82 -9.31
CA ASN A 200 -17.16 -1.79 -10.40
C ASN A 200 -15.85 -2.46 -10.80
N VAL A 201 -14.73 -2.15 -10.13
CA VAL A 201 -13.45 -2.83 -10.35
C VAL A 201 -13.47 -4.16 -9.59
N ASP A 202 -13.23 -5.25 -10.31
CA ASP A 202 -13.22 -6.60 -9.73
C ASP A 202 -12.06 -6.77 -8.74
N VAL A 203 -12.37 -7.16 -7.50
CA VAL A 203 -11.38 -7.57 -6.51
C VAL A 203 -10.95 -9.01 -6.80
N ALA A 204 -9.66 -9.20 -7.06
CA ALA A 204 -9.04 -10.51 -7.27
C ALA A 204 -8.74 -11.22 -5.95
N SER A 205 -8.29 -10.46 -4.96
CA SER A 205 -8.02 -10.96 -3.61
C SER A 205 -8.19 -9.87 -2.56
N TRP A 206 -8.48 -10.30 -1.35
CA TRP A 206 -8.39 -9.45 -0.16
C TRP A 206 -7.12 -9.79 0.61
N GLU A 207 -6.38 -8.78 1.05
CA GLU A 207 -5.33 -8.93 2.04
C GLU A 207 -5.84 -8.44 3.39
N VAL A 208 -5.64 -9.21 4.45
CA VAL A 208 -6.04 -8.82 5.80
C VAL A 208 -4.80 -8.89 6.68
N VAL A 209 -4.48 -7.78 7.31
CA VAL A 209 -3.36 -7.61 8.24
C VAL A 209 -3.93 -7.24 9.60
N MET A 210 -3.43 -7.92 10.64
CA MET A 210 -3.63 -7.51 12.03
C MET A 210 -2.26 -7.34 12.66
N GLU A 211 -2.01 -6.18 13.24
CA GLU A 211 -0.76 -5.86 13.92
C GLU A 211 -0.98 -5.19 15.28
N PRO A 212 -0.10 -5.45 16.27
CA PRO A 212 -0.14 -4.74 17.54
C PRO A 212 0.22 -3.26 17.37
N ASP A 213 -0.62 -2.41 17.93
CA ASP A 213 -0.42 -0.95 17.96
C ASP A 213 0.36 -0.57 19.23
N VAL A 214 1.68 -0.76 19.18
CA VAL A 214 2.57 -0.59 20.32
C VAL A 214 3.71 0.36 19.99
N GLU A 215 4.37 0.90 21.03
CA GLU A 215 5.49 1.82 20.84
C GLU A 215 6.64 1.19 20.01
N ASP A 216 7.27 2.02 19.18
CA ASP A 216 8.42 1.61 18.37
C ASP A 216 9.51 0.90 19.17
N GLY A 217 9.90 -0.27 18.67
CA GLY A 217 10.92 -1.12 19.29
C GLY A 217 10.38 -2.07 20.34
N ASP A 218 9.08 -2.06 20.65
CA ASP A 218 8.45 -3.14 21.38
C ASP A 218 8.49 -4.42 20.51
N PRO A 219 9.05 -5.55 21.02
CA PRO A 219 9.09 -6.80 20.27
C PRO A 219 7.71 -7.36 19.92
N VAL A 220 6.64 -6.95 20.61
CA VAL A 220 5.26 -7.32 20.30
C VAL A 220 4.84 -6.79 18.93
N GLY A 221 5.28 -5.60 18.52
CA GLY A 221 4.97 -5.03 17.20
C GLY A 221 5.51 -5.85 16.02
N ALA A 222 6.44 -6.79 16.27
CA ALA A 222 6.91 -7.74 15.25
C ALA A 222 5.98 -8.95 15.04
N LEU A 223 4.99 -9.16 15.92
CA LEU A 223 4.01 -10.23 15.81
C LEU A 223 2.88 -9.76 14.92
N LYS A 224 2.95 -10.07 13.62
CA LYS A 224 1.91 -9.71 12.65
C LYS A 224 1.17 -10.95 12.15
N TYR A 225 -0.13 -10.81 11.95
CA TYR A 225 -0.94 -11.79 11.23
C TYR A 225 -1.32 -11.22 9.87
N THR A 226 -0.97 -11.93 8.81
CA THR A 226 -1.32 -11.56 7.44
C THR A 226 -1.92 -12.77 6.72
N ILE A 227 -3.04 -12.56 6.05
CA ILE A 227 -3.66 -13.57 5.19
C ILE A 227 -4.17 -12.94 3.90
N ARG A 228 -4.01 -13.66 2.79
CA ARG A 228 -4.65 -13.30 1.53
C ARG A 228 -5.74 -14.31 1.19
N VAL A 229 -6.93 -13.83 0.86
CA VAL A 229 -8.10 -14.66 0.52
C VAL A 229 -8.67 -14.28 -0.84
N ASP A 230 -9.45 -15.19 -1.43
CA ASP A 230 -10.08 -14.99 -2.73
C ASP A 230 -11.00 -13.76 -2.71
N GLY A 231 -10.97 -12.96 -3.78
CA GLY A 231 -11.77 -11.73 -3.87
C GLY A 231 -13.28 -11.95 -3.81
N ARG A 232 -13.74 -13.18 -4.08
CA ARG A 232 -15.15 -13.60 -4.03
C ARG A 232 -15.50 -14.34 -2.74
N ILE A 233 -14.68 -14.24 -1.70
CA ILE A 233 -14.97 -14.81 -0.39
C ILE A 233 -16.36 -14.35 0.11
N SER A 234 -17.11 -15.28 0.69
CA SER A 234 -18.43 -15.01 1.24
C SER A 234 -18.71 -15.95 2.41
N PRO A 235 -18.96 -15.43 3.64
CA PRO A 235 -18.92 -14.01 4.03
C PRO A 235 -17.53 -13.36 3.89
N MET A 236 -17.47 -12.03 3.84
CA MET A 236 -16.22 -11.22 3.83
C MET A 236 -15.63 -11.17 5.25
N GLU A 237 -15.11 -12.31 5.69
CA GLU A 237 -14.53 -12.45 7.02
C GLU A 237 -13.38 -13.46 7.04
N VAL A 238 -12.45 -13.29 7.97
CA VAL A 238 -11.38 -14.26 8.26
C VAL A 238 -11.27 -14.52 9.76
N SER A 239 -11.07 -15.78 10.13
CA SER A 239 -10.79 -16.13 11.52
C SER A 239 -9.32 -15.88 11.84
N VAL A 240 -9.04 -15.19 12.94
CA VAL A 240 -7.68 -14.99 13.46
C VAL A 240 -7.24 -16.25 14.20
N PRO A 241 -6.04 -16.81 13.92
CA PRO A 241 -5.57 -18.01 14.60
C PRO A 241 -5.47 -17.81 16.11
N SER A 242 -6.05 -18.74 16.87
CA SER A 242 -6.05 -18.68 18.34
C SER A 242 -4.64 -18.66 18.95
N GLU A 243 -3.68 -19.29 18.28
CA GLU A 243 -2.27 -19.32 18.66
C GLU A 243 -1.59 -17.95 18.48
N TYR A 244 -2.01 -17.19 17.47
CA TYR A 244 -1.55 -15.82 17.27
C TYR A 244 -2.12 -14.93 18.37
N LEU A 245 -3.44 -14.97 18.59
CA LEU A 245 -4.08 -14.21 19.68
C LEU A 245 -3.45 -14.54 21.04
N ALA A 246 -3.22 -15.83 21.35
CA ALA A 246 -2.59 -16.24 22.59
C ALA A 246 -1.11 -15.84 22.71
N SER A 247 -0.46 -15.44 21.62
CA SER A 247 0.92 -14.92 21.64
C SER A 247 1.00 -13.45 22.03
N LEU A 248 -0.10 -12.71 21.88
CA LEU A 248 -0.19 -11.31 22.25
C LEU A 248 -0.48 -11.17 23.76
N PRO A 249 0.09 -10.18 24.46
CA PRO A 249 -0.27 -9.89 25.84
C PRO A 249 -1.77 -9.62 26.05
N THR A 250 -2.23 -9.71 27.30
CA THR A 250 -3.56 -9.23 27.70
C THR A 250 -3.67 -7.73 27.46
N ASP A 251 -4.85 -7.28 27.01
CA ASP A 251 -5.14 -5.86 26.71
C ASP A 251 -4.15 -5.26 25.71
N THR A 252 -3.81 -6.00 24.64
CA THR A 252 -2.96 -5.47 23.56
C THR A 252 -3.83 -4.72 22.57
N PRO A 253 -3.61 -3.41 22.34
CA PRO A 253 -4.25 -2.69 21.25
C PRO A 253 -3.76 -3.25 19.92
N VAL A 254 -4.68 -3.40 18.97
CA VAL A 254 -4.35 -3.88 17.62
C VAL A 254 -5.00 -2.97 16.59
N LYS A 255 -4.32 -2.92 15.46
CA LYS A 255 -4.74 -2.25 14.25
C LYS A 255 -5.05 -3.30 13.20
N ILE A 256 -6.08 -3.06 12.41
CA ILE A 256 -6.51 -3.98 11.35
C ILE A 256 -6.53 -3.22 10.05
N GLU A 257 -5.88 -3.79 9.06
CA GLU A 257 -5.86 -3.28 7.70
C GLU A 257 -6.46 -4.35 6.77
N VAL A 258 -7.35 -3.91 5.90
CA VAL A 258 -7.91 -4.74 4.83
C VAL A 258 -7.57 -4.08 3.50
N GLY A 259 -7.05 -4.86 2.55
CA GLY A 259 -6.70 -4.41 1.20
C GLY A 259 -7.59 -5.06 0.16
N ALA A 260 -8.26 -4.25 -0.66
CA ALA A 260 -8.86 -4.71 -1.91
C ALA A 260 -7.77 -4.71 -2.99
N ILE A 261 -7.46 -5.87 -3.57
CA ILE A 261 -6.43 -5.99 -4.62
C ILE A 261 -7.11 -6.38 -5.94
N GLY A 262 -6.95 -5.54 -6.96
CA GLY A 262 -7.51 -5.74 -8.29
C GLY A 262 -6.80 -6.85 -9.08
N VAL A 263 -7.37 -7.24 -10.22
CA VAL A 263 -6.76 -8.23 -11.13
C VAL A 263 -5.41 -7.80 -11.72
N ASP A 264 -5.16 -6.49 -11.76
CA ASP A 264 -3.92 -5.88 -12.23
C ASP A 264 -3.02 -5.45 -11.06
N ASP A 265 -3.26 -6.00 -9.86
CA ASP A 265 -2.52 -5.77 -8.61
C ASP A 265 -2.56 -4.37 -8.00
N ASN A 266 -3.16 -3.38 -8.67
CA ASN A 266 -3.51 -2.13 -8.02
C ASN A 266 -4.36 -2.40 -6.78
N ALA A 267 -4.09 -1.67 -5.70
CA ALA A 267 -4.68 -1.95 -4.40
C ALA A 267 -5.19 -0.69 -3.72
N THR A 268 -6.19 -0.88 -2.87
CA THR A 268 -6.70 0.16 -1.97
C THR A 268 -6.95 -0.47 -0.61
N PHE A 269 -6.30 0.07 0.41
CA PHE A 269 -6.30 -0.42 1.78
C PHE A 269 -7.12 0.49 2.68
N THR A 270 -7.80 -0.11 3.65
CA THR A 270 -8.51 0.59 4.72
C THR A 270 -7.98 0.06 6.03
N GLU A 271 -7.57 0.99 6.86
CA GLU A 271 -7.07 0.74 8.20
C GLU A 271 -8.07 1.22 9.24
N GLU A 272 -8.28 0.42 10.28
CA GLU A 272 -9.08 0.75 11.46
C GLU A 272 -8.30 0.38 12.73
N ASP A 273 -8.38 1.27 13.72
CA ASP A 273 -7.72 1.13 15.02
C ASP A 273 -8.74 0.92 16.16
N GLY A 274 -8.29 1.02 17.41
CA GLY A 274 -9.18 0.95 18.58
C GLY A 274 -9.66 -0.46 18.95
N PHE A 275 -9.14 -1.50 18.29
CA PHE A 275 -9.41 -2.89 18.66
C PHE A 275 -8.50 -3.35 19.79
N CYS A 276 -8.97 -4.34 20.56
CA CYS A 276 -8.25 -4.86 21.72
C CYS A 276 -8.31 -6.39 21.73
N VAL A 277 -7.15 -7.04 21.83
CA VAL A 277 -7.07 -8.50 21.96
C VAL A 277 -6.87 -8.94 23.40
N ASN A 278 -7.35 -10.14 23.72
CA ASN A 278 -7.21 -10.77 25.04
C ASN A 278 -7.72 -9.87 26.18
N VAL A 279 -8.89 -9.25 25.99
CA VAL A 279 -9.47 -8.26 26.91
C VAL A 279 -9.55 -8.80 28.34
N GLY A 280 -8.83 -8.15 29.25
CA GLY A 280 -8.81 -8.36 30.69
C GLY A 280 -9.52 -7.24 31.42
N GLU A 281 -8.87 -6.08 31.51
CA GLU A 281 -9.45 -4.83 32.06
C GLU A 281 -9.91 -3.85 30.97
N GLY A 282 -9.57 -4.11 29.69
CA GLY A 282 -9.85 -3.25 28.55
C GLY A 282 -8.61 -2.47 28.11
N CYS A 283 -8.51 -2.20 26.80
CA CYS A 283 -7.57 -1.22 26.26
C CYS A 283 -8.11 0.19 26.52
N GLU A 284 -8.26 0.61 27.78
CA GLU A 284 -8.56 2.02 28.07
C GLU A 284 -7.28 2.85 27.89
N GLU A 285 -7.37 3.92 27.09
CA GLU A 285 -6.32 4.93 26.99
C GLU A 285 -6.13 5.65 28.34
N ASP A 286 -4.96 5.45 28.98
CA ASP A 286 -4.47 6.28 30.10
C ASP A 286 -3.86 7.62 29.63
#